data_AF-A0A2A9NYD0-F1
#
_entry.id   AF-A0A2A9NYD0-F1
#
_cell.length_a   1.000
_cell.length_b   1.000
_cell.length_c   1.000
_cell.angle_alpha   90.00
_cell.angle_beta   90.00
_cell.angle_gamma   90.00
#
_symmetry.space_group_name_H-M   'P 1'
#
loop_
_entity.id
_entity.type
_entity.pdbx_description
1 polymer ?
#
loop_
_entity_poly.entity_id
_entity_poly.type
_entity_poly.pdbx_seq_one_letter_code
_entity_poly.pdbx_strand_id
1 'polypeptide(L)'
;MPKVVSRSAVSSSTDAQPTASSAAALRVYYCICGEFILVIDKSLAALPRRKTDNAIVVRSQDTDVAKARIFKLNVTVNEPIFLERQGGHEKQYRFNCPRCSLPIGYQPTPPPIKSGPFVYILPGALTQMQGQIPPDAFEDAESRP
;
A
#
# COMPACT_ATOMS: atom_id res chain seq x y z
N MET A 1 42.88 40.12 6.26
CA MET A 1 42.15 38.87 6.58
C MET A 1 40.77 38.96 5.94
N PRO A 2 40.42 38.17 4.91
CA PRO A 2 39.13 38.29 4.26
C PRO A 2 38.05 37.57 5.09
N LYS A 3 37.00 38.31 5.42
CA LYS A 3 35.88 37.86 6.26
C LYS A 3 34.97 36.95 5.40
N VAL A 4 34.95 35.65 5.69
CA VAL A 4 34.06 34.70 5.03
C VAL A 4 32.62 35.01 5.44
N VAL A 5 31.77 35.30 4.45
CA VAL A 5 30.33 35.44 4.64
C VAL A 5 29.67 34.24 3.98
N SER A 6 29.12 33.33 4.79
CA SER A 6 28.41 32.15 4.32
C SER A 6 27.06 32.58 3.74
N ARG A 7 26.90 32.49 2.43
CA ARG A 7 25.61 32.68 1.77
C ARG A 7 24.97 31.31 1.60
N SER A 8 24.03 30.98 2.47
CA SER A 8 23.20 29.78 2.34
C SER A 8 22.35 29.89 1.08
N ALA A 9 22.66 29.08 0.06
CA ALA A 9 21.78 28.94 -1.11
C ALA A 9 20.61 28.04 -0.72
N VAL A 10 19.43 28.63 -0.51
CA VAL A 10 18.18 27.88 -0.43
C VAL A 10 17.70 27.64 -1.86
N SER A 11 18.00 26.45 -2.40
CA SER A 11 17.45 26.01 -3.67
C SER A 11 15.96 25.74 -3.51
N SER A 12 15.12 26.72 -3.84
CA SER A 12 13.68 26.52 -3.98
C SER A 12 13.37 26.17 -5.43
N SER A 13 13.25 24.87 -5.70
CA SER A 13 12.90 24.32 -7.02
C SER A 13 11.40 24.45 -7.27
N THR A 14 10.89 25.67 -7.43
CA THR A 14 9.45 25.92 -7.68
C THR A 14 9.13 26.15 -9.16
N ASP A 15 10.13 26.12 -10.05
CA ASP A 15 9.94 26.47 -11.47
C ASP A 15 10.49 25.41 -12.45
N ALA A 16 10.42 24.12 -12.07
CA ALA A 16 10.60 23.04 -13.03
C ALA A 16 9.24 22.70 -13.64
N GLN A 17 9.12 22.85 -14.97
CA GLN A 17 7.95 22.34 -15.69
C GLN A 17 7.72 20.87 -15.30
N PRO A 18 6.48 20.49 -14.98
CA PRO A 18 6.16 19.14 -14.58
C PRO A 18 6.56 18.17 -15.69
N THR A 19 7.63 17.39 -15.46
CA THR A 19 8.00 16.26 -16.32
C THR A 19 6.83 15.27 -16.35
N ALA A 20 6.72 14.41 -17.36
CA ALA A 20 5.67 13.37 -17.41
C ALA A 20 5.62 12.50 -16.12
N SER A 21 6.73 12.42 -15.38
CA SER A 21 6.88 11.79 -14.06
C SER A 21 6.18 12.53 -12.91
N SER A 22 5.84 13.80 -13.07
CA SER A 22 5.08 14.62 -12.10
C SER A 22 3.58 14.69 -12.41
N ALA A 23 3.13 14.23 -13.59
CA ALA A 23 1.72 14.08 -13.92
C ALA A 23 1.06 12.89 -13.21
N ALA A 24 1.84 11.88 -12.81
CA ALA A 24 1.39 10.78 -11.97
C ALA A 24 2.00 10.93 -10.57
N ALA A 25 1.37 11.71 -9.70
CA ALA A 25 1.76 11.82 -8.30
C ALA A 25 1.66 10.43 -7.62
N LEU A 26 2.78 9.71 -7.55
CA LEU A 26 2.89 8.47 -6.79
C LEU A 26 2.63 8.77 -5.33
N ARG A 27 1.76 7.97 -4.70
CA ARG A 27 1.41 8.10 -3.30
C ARG A 27 2.17 7.08 -2.49
N VAL A 28 2.73 7.53 -1.38
CA VAL A 28 3.47 6.71 -0.43
C VAL A 28 2.58 6.43 0.78
N TYR A 29 2.61 5.18 1.24
CA TYR A 29 1.93 4.75 2.45
C TYR A 29 2.88 4.00 3.37
N TYR A 30 2.68 4.27 4.66
CA TYR A 30 3.43 3.72 5.77
C TYR A 30 2.57 2.76 6.56
N CYS A 31 3.21 1.80 7.23
CA CYS A 31 2.61 1.08 8.33
C CYS A 31 2.33 2.04 9.49
N ILE A 32 1.44 1.64 10.40
CA ILE A 32 1.15 2.37 11.65
C ILE A 32 2.42 2.56 12.49
N CYS A 33 3.39 1.64 12.42
CA CYS A 33 4.70 1.78 13.08
C CYS A 33 5.67 2.75 12.38
N GLY A 34 5.26 3.37 11.27
CA GLY A 34 6.04 4.30 10.48
C GLY A 34 6.98 3.66 9.44
N GLU A 35 6.93 2.34 9.28
CA GLU A 35 7.70 1.63 8.24
C GLU A 35 7.14 1.94 6.84
N PHE A 36 8.00 2.08 5.83
CA PHE A 36 7.56 2.30 4.46
C PHE A 36 7.07 1.00 3.82
N ILE A 37 5.83 0.96 3.35
CA ILE A 37 5.19 -0.29 2.88
C ILE A 37 4.75 -0.23 1.42
N LEU A 38 4.06 0.82 0.98
CA LEU A 38 3.42 0.84 -0.34
C LEU A 38 3.69 2.15 -1.07
N VAL A 39 4.04 2.05 -2.34
CA VAL A 39 3.97 3.16 -3.31
C VAL A 39 3.00 2.77 -4.39
N ILE A 40 2.06 3.65 -4.75
CA ILE A 40 1.05 3.38 -5.77
C ILE A 40 0.66 4.65 -6.54
N ASP A 41 0.31 4.50 -7.82
CA ASP A 41 -0.13 5.56 -8.74
C ASP A 41 -1.50 6.19 -8.37
N LYS A 42 -2.31 5.50 -7.56
CA LYS A 42 -3.68 5.91 -7.21
C LYS A 42 -3.92 5.92 -5.70
N SER A 43 -4.80 6.82 -5.24
CA SER A 43 -5.23 6.84 -3.83
C SER A 43 -5.95 5.53 -3.46
N LEU A 44 -5.64 4.97 -2.28
CA LEU A 44 -6.30 3.77 -1.76
C LEU A 44 -7.81 3.98 -1.58
N ALA A 45 -8.24 5.19 -1.20
CA ALA A 45 -9.65 5.53 -1.06
C ALA A 45 -10.43 5.51 -2.40
N ALA A 46 -9.74 5.64 -3.53
CA ALA A 46 -10.34 5.64 -4.86
C ALA A 46 -10.28 4.28 -5.56
N LEU A 47 -9.81 3.25 -4.86
CA LEU A 47 -9.80 1.87 -5.33
C LEU A 47 -11.04 1.12 -4.83
N PRO A 48 -11.53 0.13 -5.60
CA PRO A 48 -12.67 -0.67 -5.19
C PRO A 48 -12.33 -1.48 -3.93
N ARG A 49 -13.34 -1.69 -3.09
CA ARG A 49 -13.24 -2.52 -1.88
C ARG A 49 -13.98 -3.83 -2.06
N ARG A 50 -13.44 -4.91 -1.50
CA ARG A 50 -14.03 -6.24 -1.54
C ARG A 50 -15.19 -6.31 -0.53
N LYS A 51 -16.32 -6.89 -0.92
CA LYS A 51 -17.52 -6.98 -0.06
C LYS A 51 -17.38 -7.90 1.15
N THR A 52 -16.43 -8.84 1.12
CA THR A 52 -16.34 -9.91 2.13
C THR A 52 -15.51 -9.52 3.35
N ASP A 53 -14.48 -8.71 3.18
CA ASP A 53 -13.54 -8.30 4.25
C ASP A 53 -13.12 -6.83 4.14
N ASN A 54 -13.84 -6.04 3.35
CA ASN A 54 -13.58 -4.62 3.09
C ASN A 54 -12.16 -4.31 2.57
N ALA A 55 -11.40 -5.32 2.13
CA ALA A 55 -10.03 -5.15 1.66
C ALA A 55 -9.99 -4.32 0.37
N ILE A 56 -9.00 -3.43 0.28
CA ILE A 56 -8.79 -2.58 -0.89
C ILE A 56 -8.19 -3.44 -2.01
N VAL A 57 -8.84 -3.44 -3.16
CA VAL A 57 -8.47 -4.27 -4.31
C VAL A 57 -7.50 -3.51 -5.21
N VAL A 58 -6.26 -3.98 -5.27
CA VAL A 58 -5.21 -3.46 -6.15
C VAL A 58 -5.02 -4.44 -7.31
N ARG A 59 -5.26 -3.97 -8.54
CA ARG A 59 -5.04 -4.78 -9.75
C ARG A 59 -3.56 -4.85 -10.08
N SER A 60 -3.02 -6.06 -10.24
CA SER A 60 -1.61 -6.33 -10.55
C SER A 60 -1.34 -6.76 -11.98
N GLN A 61 -2.35 -7.21 -12.73
CA GLN A 61 -2.20 -7.67 -14.12
C GLN A 61 -3.11 -6.89 -15.07
N ASP A 62 -2.62 -6.71 -16.30
CA ASP A 62 -3.38 -6.10 -17.38
C ASP A 62 -4.48 -7.04 -17.86
N THR A 63 -5.61 -6.47 -18.24
CA THR A 63 -6.74 -7.15 -18.88
C THR A 63 -7.28 -6.26 -19.99
N ASP A 64 -8.02 -6.82 -20.94
CA ASP A 64 -8.57 -6.07 -22.08
C ASP A 64 -9.44 -4.87 -21.66
N VAL A 65 -10.05 -4.96 -20.48
CA VAL A 65 -10.96 -3.96 -19.92
C VAL A 65 -10.27 -2.93 -19.02
N ALA A 66 -9.15 -3.30 -18.40
CA ALA A 66 -8.49 -2.47 -17.39
C ALA A 66 -6.99 -2.75 -17.28
N LYS A 67 -6.20 -1.67 -17.20
CA LYS A 67 -4.75 -1.72 -16.97
C LYS A 67 -4.40 -2.01 -15.50
N ALA A 68 -3.28 -2.68 -15.29
CA ALA A 68 -2.64 -2.90 -14.00
C ALA A 68 -2.26 -1.58 -13.34
N ARG A 69 -2.24 -1.58 -12.01
CA ARG A 69 -1.75 -0.43 -11.24
C ARG A 69 -0.23 -0.50 -11.11
N ILE A 70 0.40 0.67 -11.15
CA ILE A 70 1.83 0.80 -10.89
C ILE A 70 1.99 0.92 -9.38
N PHE A 71 2.49 -0.14 -8.75
CA PHE A 71 2.77 -0.12 -7.31
C PHE A 71 3.98 -0.98 -6.92
N LYS A 72 4.57 -0.68 -5.78
CA LYS A 72 5.64 -1.47 -5.14
C LYS A 72 5.29 -1.69 -3.68
N LEU A 73 5.43 -2.93 -3.22
CA LEU A 73 5.23 -3.33 -1.83
C LEU A 73 6.57 -3.69 -1.19
N ASN A 74 6.79 -3.23 0.04
CA ASN A 74 7.87 -3.61 0.92
C ASN A 74 7.27 -4.38 2.11
N VAL A 75 7.16 -5.70 1.95
CA VAL A 75 6.49 -6.59 2.91
C VAL A 75 7.23 -7.91 2.99
N THR A 76 7.14 -8.58 4.13
CA THR A 76 7.54 -9.98 4.29
C THR A 76 6.36 -10.88 3.96
N VAL A 77 6.62 -11.96 3.24
CA VAL A 77 5.61 -12.97 2.96
C VAL A 77 5.67 -14.01 4.06
N ASN A 78 4.53 -14.30 4.67
CA ASN A 78 4.38 -15.33 5.69
C ASN A 78 3.74 -16.60 5.12
N GLU A 79 3.63 -17.62 5.98
CA GLU A 79 2.97 -18.89 5.64
C GLU A 79 1.54 -18.67 5.14
N PRO A 80 1.10 -19.44 4.12
CA PRO A 80 -0.25 -19.36 3.63
C PRO A 80 -1.22 -19.89 4.67
N ILE A 81 -2.34 -19.18 4.83
CA ILE A 81 -3.46 -19.63 5.66
C ILE A 81 -4.60 -20.11 4.76
N PHE A 82 -5.40 -21.03 5.28
CA PHE A 82 -6.69 -21.39 4.71
C PHE A 82 -7.78 -20.77 5.56
N LEU A 83 -8.68 -20.01 4.92
CA LEU A 83 -9.84 -19.41 5.55
C LEU A 83 -11.10 -20.06 5.02
N GLU A 84 -11.98 -20.45 5.92
CA GLU A 84 -13.34 -20.84 5.58
C GLU A 84 -14.20 -19.57 5.47
N ARG A 85 -14.89 -19.40 4.35
CA ARG A 85 -15.86 -18.33 4.11
C ARG A 85 -17.21 -18.95 3.76
N GLN A 86 -18.27 -18.16 3.83
CA GLN A 86 -19.64 -18.61 3.51
C GLN A 86 -19.79 -19.23 2.11
N GLY A 87 -18.85 -18.99 1.19
CA GLY A 87 -18.82 -19.55 -0.17
C GLY A 87 -17.71 -20.57 -0.44
N GLY A 88 -17.01 -21.06 0.59
CA GLY A 88 -15.95 -22.07 0.46
C GLY A 88 -14.62 -21.68 1.10
N HIS A 89 -13.57 -22.43 0.80
CA HIS A 89 -12.23 -22.23 1.33
C HIS A 89 -11.39 -21.31 0.44
N GLU A 90 -10.77 -20.30 1.04
CA GLU A 90 -9.85 -19.38 0.38
C GLU A 90 -8.44 -19.55 0.96
N LYS A 91 -7.46 -19.83 0.10
CA LYS A 91 -6.04 -19.81 0.47
C LYS A 91 -5.51 -18.38 0.37
N GLN A 92 -4.89 -17.87 1.43
CA GLN A 92 -4.32 -16.53 1.47
C GLN A 92 -2.84 -16.56 1.81
N TYR A 93 -2.03 -15.96 0.94
CA TYR A 93 -0.63 -15.68 1.18
C TYR A 93 -0.52 -14.28 1.80
N ARG A 94 -0.31 -14.21 3.11
CA ARG A 94 -0.32 -12.94 3.86
C ARG A 94 0.98 -12.17 3.72
N PHE A 95 0.83 -10.85 3.72
CA PHE A 95 1.90 -9.87 3.70
C PHE A 95 1.95 -9.17 5.06
N ASN A 96 3.14 -9.11 5.64
CA ASN A 96 3.35 -8.48 6.93
C ASN A 96 4.37 -7.35 6.82
N CYS A 97 4.25 -6.38 7.73
CA CYS A 97 5.25 -5.33 7.89
C CYS A 97 6.59 -5.97 8.29
N PRO A 98 7.71 -5.63 7.63
CA PRO A 98 9.02 -6.18 7.98
C PRO A 98 9.50 -5.77 9.38
N ARG A 99 8.97 -4.66 9.93
CA ARG A 99 9.39 -4.10 11.21
C ARG A 99 8.56 -4.60 12.40
N CYS A 100 7.24 -4.48 12.34
CA CYS A 100 6.36 -4.83 13.47
C CYS A 100 5.49 -6.07 13.22
N SER A 101 5.68 -6.74 12.09
CA SER A 101 4.91 -7.93 11.69
C SER A 101 3.39 -7.72 11.59
N LEU A 102 2.91 -6.47 11.55
CA LEU A 102 1.49 -6.15 11.34
C LEU A 102 1.01 -6.72 9.98
N PRO A 103 -0.14 -7.41 9.93
CA PRO A 103 -0.74 -7.83 8.66
C PRO A 103 -1.12 -6.62 7.80
N ILE A 104 -0.54 -6.54 6.60
CA ILE A 104 -0.78 -5.45 5.63
C ILE A 104 -1.81 -5.85 4.59
N GLY A 105 -1.77 -7.11 4.15
CA GLY A 105 -2.53 -7.54 3.00
C GLY A 105 -2.34 -9.02 2.71
N TYR A 106 -2.87 -9.46 1.59
CA TYR A 106 -2.69 -10.82 1.10
C TYR A 106 -2.89 -10.90 -0.41
N GLN A 107 -2.51 -12.04 -0.99
CA GLN A 107 -2.93 -12.44 -2.32
C GLN A 107 -3.36 -13.92 -2.32
N PRO A 108 -4.24 -14.34 -3.24
CA PRO A 108 -4.71 -15.73 -3.29
C PRO A 108 -3.72 -16.68 -3.98
N THR A 109 -2.78 -16.13 -4.77
CA THR A 109 -1.78 -16.87 -5.54
C THR A 109 -0.45 -17.01 -4.80
N PRO A 110 0.32 -18.08 -5.04
CA PRO A 110 1.62 -18.25 -4.41
C PRO A 110 2.59 -17.09 -4.76
N PRO A 111 3.57 -16.78 -3.90
CA PRO A 111 4.61 -15.80 -4.21
C PRO A 111 5.33 -16.14 -5.52
N PRO A 112 5.83 -15.14 -6.26
CA PRO A 112 6.09 -13.76 -5.86
C PRO A 112 4.85 -12.85 -5.81
N ILE A 113 5.00 -11.67 -5.20
CA ILE A 113 3.95 -10.63 -5.20
C ILE A 113 3.62 -10.27 -6.66
N LYS A 114 2.32 -10.08 -6.97
CA LYS A 114 1.78 -9.84 -8.33
C LYS A 114 1.70 -11.08 -9.23
N SER A 115 1.85 -12.28 -8.67
CA SER A 115 1.61 -13.53 -9.42
C SER A 115 0.14 -13.70 -9.84
N GLY A 116 -0.79 -13.10 -9.11
CA GLY A 116 -2.22 -13.11 -9.41
C GLY A 116 -2.72 -11.80 -10.02
N PRO A 117 -4.01 -11.76 -10.44
CA PRO A 117 -4.61 -10.58 -11.05
C PRO A 117 -4.85 -9.44 -10.04
N PHE A 118 -4.98 -9.78 -8.75
CA PHE A 118 -5.28 -8.85 -7.68
C PHE A 118 -4.41 -9.09 -6.45
N VAL A 119 -4.09 -7.99 -5.78
CA VAL A 119 -3.51 -7.91 -4.44
C VAL A 119 -4.52 -7.20 -3.55
N TYR A 120 -4.72 -7.72 -2.34
CA TYR A 120 -5.67 -7.18 -1.37
C TYR A 120 -4.91 -6.53 -0.23
N ILE A 121 -5.21 -5.26 0.05
CA ILE A 121 -4.65 -4.52 1.18
C ILE A 121 -5.73 -4.45 2.26
N LEU A 122 -5.38 -4.81 3.49
CA LEU A 122 -6.31 -4.77 4.61
C LEU A 122 -6.65 -3.31 4.94
N PRO A 123 -7.93 -3.02 5.27
CA PRO A 123 -8.32 -1.70 5.75
C PRO A 123 -7.56 -1.36 7.04
N GLY A 124 -7.33 -0.07 7.28
CA GLY A 124 -6.64 0.39 8.50
C GLY A 124 -5.15 0.05 8.62
N ALA A 125 -4.57 -0.79 7.74
CA ALA A 125 -3.19 -1.24 7.86
C ALA A 125 -2.15 -0.18 7.43
N LEU A 126 -2.57 0.80 6.61
CA LEU A 126 -1.70 1.78 5.96
C LEU A 126 -2.18 3.21 6.14
N THR A 127 -1.24 4.13 6.33
CA THR A 127 -1.45 5.58 6.49
C THR A 127 -0.59 6.37 5.50
N GLN A 128 -1.06 7.55 5.07
CA GLN A 128 -0.22 8.48 4.29
C GLN A 128 0.71 9.31 5.18
N MET A 129 0.36 9.47 6.46
CA MET A 129 1.14 10.25 7.44
C MET A 129 1.86 9.30 8.39
N GLN A 130 3.19 9.37 8.41
CA GLN A 130 4.01 8.50 9.25
C GLN A 130 3.64 8.67 10.73
N GLY A 131 3.38 7.56 11.43
CA GLY A 131 3.07 7.56 12.86
C GLY A 131 1.65 8.03 13.22
N GLN A 132 0.78 8.29 12.22
CA GLN A 132 -0.64 8.50 12.47
C GLN A 132 -1.45 7.24 12.23
N ILE A 133 -2.41 7.00 13.12
CA ILE A 133 -3.33 5.86 13.04
C ILE A 133 -4.45 6.24 12.04
N PRO A 134 -4.71 5.44 11.00
CA PRO A 134 -5.86 5.63 10.12
C PRO A 134 -7.18 5.60 10.89
N PRO A 135 -8.21 6.34 10.47
CA PRO A 135 -9.52 6.32 11.14
C PRO A 135 -10.16 4.93 11.12
N ASP A 136 -9.88 4.13 10.08
CA ASP A 136 -10.37 2.76 9.89
C ASP A 136 -9.50 1.68 10.60
N ALA A 137 -8.52 2.07 11.41
CA ALA A 137 -7.63 1.12 12.10
C ALA A 137 -8.34 0.24 13.13
N PHE A 138 -9.49 0.67 13.65
CA PHE A 138 -10.23 0.00 14.72
C PHE A 138 -11.62 -0.47 14.31
N GLU A 139 -12.07 -0.21 13.07
CA GLU A 139 -13.46 -0.46 12.66
C GLU A 139 -13.82 -1.97 12.58
N ASP A 140 -12.83 -2.88 12.56
CA ASP A 140 -13.04 -4.32 12.32
C ASP A 140 -12.80 -5.23 13.55
N ALA A 141 -12.83 -4.69 14.77
CA ALA A 141 -12.69 -5.52 15.98
C ALA A 141 -13.97 -6.28 16.35
N GLU A 142 -15.14 -5.81 15.91
CA GLU A 142 -16.45 -6.29 16.40
C GLU A 142 -17.18 -7.24 15.44
N SER A 143 -16.65 -7.47 14.24
CA SER A 143 -17.30 -8.27 13.19
C SER A 143 -16.50 -9.48 12.71
N ARG A 144 -15.48 -9.91 13.45
CA ARG A 144 -14.77 -11.17 13.17
C ARG A 144 -15.51 -12.32 13.85
N PRO A 145 -16.19 -13.22 13.10
CA PRO A 145 -16.58 -14.52 13.64
C PRO A 145 -15.34 -15.36 13.99
#